data_AF-A0A6S7FDB6-F1
#
_entry.id   AF-A0A6S7FDB6-F1
#
_cell.length_a   1.000
_cell.length_b   1.000
_cell.length_c   1.000
_cell.angle_alpha   90.00
_cell.angle_beta   90.00
_cell.angle_gamma   90.00
#
_symmetry.space_group_name_H-M   'P 1'
#
loop_
_entity.id
_entity.type
_entity.pdbx_description
1 polymer ?
#
loop_
_entity_poly.entity_id
_entity_poly.type
_entity_poly.pdbx_seq_one_letter_code
_entity_poly.pdbx_strand_id
1 'polypeptide(L)'
;MEGLFQRKHNQLSYDETNLLENCKKEIASRITHVIDCEAYTNKKKTYLREISVYRVKTGEYSSFQVFTPFVPFNEYDYTIDYQIKKIHGLPMVHSRLTPDFYTLKESMAFLTKEFMDGADLVAYKGGDIERNLLNNMGTRCINLEVLGCPKYVDLLTMYGQTQECCQYHIAANYHCSKHEVKMFANYIYSLLV
;
A
#
# COMPACT_ATOMS: atom_id res chain seq x y z
N MET A 1 0.94 -46.22 19.57
CA MET A 1 1.72 -45.55 18.51
C MET A 1 1.11 -44.18 18.28
N GLU A 2 1.44 -43.22 19.13
CA GLU A 2 1.07 -41.81 18.93
C GLU A 2 2.36 -41.00 19.04
N GLY A 3 2.99 -40.80 17.89
CA GLY A 3 4.20 -40.03 17.74
C GLY A 3 3.92 -38.82 16.87
N LEU A 4 4.38 -37.67 17.39
CA LEU A 4 4.99 -36.58 16.63
C LEU A 4 4.08 -35.76 15.70
N PHE A 5 3.64 -34.60 16.19
CA PHE A 5 3.70 -33.35 15.42
C PHE A 5 3.75 -32.13 16.36
N GLN A 6 4.79 -32.06 17.20
CA GLN A 6 5.21 -30.76 17.75
C GLN A 6 6.09 -30.08 16.71
N ARG A 7 5.52 -29.11 15.97
CA ARG A 7 6.31 -28.18 15.16
C ARG A 7 7.19 -27.37 16.11
N LYS A 8 8.49 -27.68 16.14
CA LYS A 8 9.50 -26.86 16.82
C LYS A 8 9.54 -25.51 16.10
N HIS A 9 9.13 -24.44 16.79
CA HIS A 9 9.58 -23.10 16.45
C HIS A 9 11.08 -23.05 16.73
N ASN A 10 11.91 -23.18 15.70
CA ASN A 10 13.34 -22.93 15.82
C ASN A 10 13.51 -21.43 16.10
N GLN A 11 13.90 -21.10 17.34
CA GLN A 11 14.47 -19.79 17.64
C GLN A 11 15.78 -19.65 16.88
N LEU A 12 15.95 -18.55 16.15
CA LEU A 12 17.24 -18.21 15.54
C LEU A 12 18.29 -18.06 16.65
N SER A 13 19.52 -18.43 16.35
CA SER A 13 20.65 -18.10 17.20
C SER A 13 20.84 -16.57 17.29
N TYR A 14 21.58 -16.12 18.29
CA TYR A 14 21.90 -14.70 18.46
C TYR A 14 22.59 -14.11 17.23
N ASP A 15 23.52 -14.85 16.62
CA ASP A 15 24.26 -14.42 15.43
C ASP A 15 23.35 -14.34 14.18
N GLU A 16 22.45 -15.29 14.00
CA GLU A 16 21.46 -15.27 12.91
C GLU A 16 20.46 -14.12 13.07
N THR A 17 20.10 -13.78 14.32
CA THR A 17 19.20 -12.67 14.61
C THR A 17 19.85 -11.34 14.24
N ASN A 18 21.11 -11.13 14.63
CA ASN A 18 21.86 -9.92 14.27
C ASN A 18 22.08 -9.79 12.76
N LEU A 19 22.38 -10.91 12.08
CA LEU A 19 22.53 -10.92 10.64
C LEU A 19 21.22 -10.52 9.94
N LEU A 20 20.09 -11.09 10.37
CA LEU A 20 18.78 -10.76 9.81
C LEU A 20 18.43 -9.28 9.99
N GLU A 21 18.65 -8.73 11.18
CA GLU A 21 18.39 -7.31 11.46
C GLU A 21 19.29 -6.39 10.62
N ASN A 22 20.56 -6.75 10.44
CA ASN A 22 21.46 -6.00 9.55
C ASN A 22 21.01 -6.05 8.09
N CYS A 23 20.55 -7.20 7.59
CA CYS A 23 20.00 -7.31 6.24
C CYS A 23 18.73 -6.46 6.07
N LYS A 24 17.83 -6.43 7.06
CA LYS A 24 16.65 -5.56 7.04
C LYS A 24 17.05 -4.09 6.98
N LYS A 25 18.02 -3.67 7.79
CA LYS A 25 18.60 -2.32 7.79
C LYS A 25 19.16 -1.92 6.44
N GLU A 26 19.96 -2.81 5.83
CA GLU A 26 20.54 -2.58 4.52
C GLU A 26 19.45 -2.40 3.45
N ILE A 27 18.47 -3.30 3.41
CA ILE A 27 17.36 -3.20 2.45
C ILE A 27 16.54 -1.93 2.70
N ALA A 28 16.19 -1.63 3.95
CA ALA A 28 15.43 -0.46 4.34
C ALA A 28 16.13 0.85 3.91
N SER A 29 17.45 0.91 3.99
CA SER A 29 18.25 2.09 3.62
C SER A 29 18.15 2.44 2.12
N ARG A 30 17.76 1.46 1.29
CA ARG A 30 17.57 1.61 -0.15
C ARG A 30 16.15 1.97 -0.53
N ILE A 31 15.19 1.85 0.38
CA ILE A 31 13.79 2.20 0.12
C ILE A 31 13.70 3.72 0.00
N THR A 32 13.30 4.16 -1.18
CA THR A 32 13.18 5.59 -1.52
C THR A 32 11.73 6.06 -1.48
N HIS A 33 10.81 5.16 -1.80
CA HIS A 33 9.38 5.44 -1.90
C HIS A 33 8.57 4.33 -1.27
N VAL A 34 7.40 4.68 -0.76
CA VAL A 34 6.35 3.74 -0.39
C VAL A 34 5.13 4.02 -1.25
N ILE A 35 4.49 2.98 -1.78
CA ILE A 35 3.23 3.09 -2.52
C ILE A 35 2.18 2.22 -1.84
N ASP A 36 0.94 2.69 -1.88
CA ASP A 36 -0.23 1.93 -1.51
C ASP A 36 -1.42 2.32 -2.39
N CYS A 37 -2.37 1.40 -2.58
CA CYS A 37 -3.50 1.59 -3.48
C CYS A 37 -4.82 1.13 -2.86
N GLU A 38 -5.88 1.90 -3.10
CA GLU A 38 -7.24 1.41 -2.90
C GLU A 38 -7.85 1.01 -4.24
N ALA A 39 -8.56 -0.11 -4.26
CA ALA A 39 -9.16 -0.62 -5.48
C ALA A 39 -10.49 -1.34 -5.23
N TYR A 40 -11.34 -1.33 -6.25
CA TYR A 40 -12.46 -2.24 -6.32
C TYR A 40 -12.03 -3.55 -6.96
N THR A 41 -12.11 -4.66 -6.23
CA THR A 41 -11.82 -5.98 -6.78
C THR A 41 -13.05 -6.87 -6.74
N ASN A 42 -13.39 -7.45 -7.89
CA ASN A 42 -14.34 -8.56 -7.98
C ASN A 42 -13.62 -9.79 -8.57
N LYS A 43 -14.34 -10.90 -8.75
CA LYS A 43 -13.77 -12.17 -9.27
C LYS A 43 -13.09 -12.05 -10.64
N LYS A 44 -13.39 -11.00 -11.42
CA LYS A 44 -12.95 -10.85 -12.82
C LYS A 44 -11.94 -9.73 -13.01
N LYS A 45 -12.07 -8.65 -12.25
CA LYS A 45 -11.37 -7.38 -12.51
C LYS A 45 -11.05 -6.64 -11.22
N THR A 46 -9.97 -5.88 -11.30
CA THR A 46 -9.57 -4.88 -10.30
C THR A 46 -9.61 -3.50 -10.93
N TYR A 47 -10.19 -2.54 -10.23
CA TYR A 47 -10.28 -1.15 -10.63
C TYR A 47 -9.62 -0.29 -9.57
N LEU A 48 -8.40 0.18 -9.84
CA LEU A 48 -7.73 1.14 -8.99
C LEU A 48 -8.59 2.39 -8.82
N ARG A 49 -8.64 2.90 -7.58
CA ARG A 49 -9.48 4.02 -7.19
C ARG A 49 -8.69 5.11 -6.49
N GLU A 50 -7.70 4.76 -5.69
CA GLU A 50 -6.77 5.69 -5.08
C GLU A 50 -5.36 5.11 -5.21
N ILE A 51 -4.37 5.96 -5.49
CA ILE A 51 -2.96 5.59 -5.43
C ILE A 51 -2.27 6.65 -4.59
N SER A 52 -1.54 6.24 -3.56
CA SER A 52 -0.76 7.15 -2.74
C SER A 52 0.72 6.77 -2.77
N VAL A 53 1.59 7.76 -2.83
CA VAL A 53 3.05 7.60 -2.78
C VAL A 53 3.64 8.51 -1.73
N TYR A 54 4.62 8.00 -0.99
CA TYR A 54 5.37 8.71 0.02
C TYR A 54 6.88 8.61 -0.27
N ARG A 55 7.58 9.75 -0.31
CA ARG A 55 9.04 9.82 -0.46
C ARG A 55 9.69 9.70 0.92
N VAL A 56 10.37 8.59 1.18
CA VAL A 56 10.94 8.28 2.49
C VAL A 56 12.02 9.28 2.91
N LYS A 57 12.76 9.90 1.99
CA LYS A 57 13.81 10.87 2.38
C LYS A 57 13.27 12.26 2.69
N THR A 58 12.33 12.75 1.86
CA THR A 58 11.84 14.13 1.95
C THR A 58 10.59 14.26 2.82
N GLY A 59 9.88 13.16 3.06
CA GLY A 59 8.57 13.17 3.72
C GLY A 59 7.45 13.72 2.84
N GLU A 60 7.72 13.98 1.56
CA GLU A 60 6.72 14.42 0.60
C GLU A 60 5.78 13.28 0.25
N TYR A 61 4.51 13.64 0.02
CA TYR A 61 3.48 12.67 -0.34
C TYR A 61 2.69 13.18 -1.54
N SER A 62 2.09 12.25 -2.27
CA SER A 62 1.00 12.53 -3.20
C SER A 62 -0.03 11.42 -3.19
N SER A 63 -1.28 11.80 -3.50
CA SER A 63 -2.40 10.87 -3.60
C SER A 63 -3.24 11.25 -4.81
N PHE A 64 -3.63 10.26 -5.59
CA PHE A 64 -4.36 10.42 -6.84
C PHE A 64 -5.65 9.66 -6.79
N GLN A 65 -6.75 10.34 -7.12
CA GLN A 65 -8.01 9.68 -7.36
C GLN A 65 -8.02 9.16 -8.80
N VAL A 66 -8.19 7.84 -8.95
CA VAL A 66 -8.28 7.19 -10.25
C VAL A 66 -9.74 7.06 -10.65
N PHE A 67 -10.04 7.52 -11.85
CA PHE A 67 -11.32 7.33 -12.49
C PHE A 67 -11.61 5.84 -12.68
N THR A 68 -12.72 5.39 -12.13
CA THR A 68 -13.19 4.02 -12.34
C THR A 68 -14.10 3.98 -13.56
N PRO A 69 -13.80 3.16 -14.58
CA PRO A 69 -14.68 3.02 -15.73
C PRO A 69 -16.09 2.62 -15.28
N PHE A 70 -17.09 2.98 -16.07
CA PHE A 70 -18.46 2.53 -15.80
C PHE A 70 -18.47 1.00 -15.68
N VAL A 71 -18.79 0.52 -14.48
CA VAL A 71 -18.95 -0.91 -14.21
C VAL A 71 -20.45 -1.17 -14.30
N PRO A 72 -20.92 -1.97 -15.29
CA PRO A 72 -22.33 -2.28 -15.39
C PRO A 72 -22.84 -2.90 -14.09
N PHE A 73 -24.11 -2.68 -13.75
CA PHE A 73 -24.71 -3.10 -12.47
C PHE A 73 -24.59 -4.61 -12.19
N ASN A 74 -24.42 -5.44 -13.22
CA ASN A 74 -24.20 -6.89 -13.08
C ASN A 74 -22.73 -7.28 -12.79
N GLU A 75 -21.77 -6.37 -12.99
CA GLU A 75 -20.38 -6.47 -12.55
C GLU A 75 -20.18 -5.75 -11.19
N TYR A 76 -21.13 -4.89 -10.80
CA TYR A 76 -21.29 -4.35 -9.44
C TYR A 76 -21.87 -5.42 -8.52
N ASP A 77 -21.01 -6.32 -8.06
CA ASP A 77 -21.38 -7.37 -7.12
C ASP A 77 -21.30 -6.84 -5.67
N TYR A 78 -21.91 -7.55 -4.72
CA TYR A 78 -21.86 -7.31 -3.27
C TYR A 78 -20.45 -7.09 -2.72
N THR A 79 -19.43 -7.55 -3.45
CA THR A 79 -18.02 -7.36 -3.08
C THR A 79 -17.58 -5.89 -3.18
N ILE A 80 -18.04 -5.15 -4.20
CA ILE A 80 -17.72 -3.72 -4.34
C ILE A 80 -18.45 -2.92 -3.25
N ASP A 81 -19.73 -3.20 -3.04
CA ASP A 81 -20.52 -2.57 -1.96
C ASP A 81 -19.89 -2.83 -0.58
N TYR A 82 -19.41 -4.06 -0.34
CA TYR A 82 -18.68 -4.40 0.88
C TYR A 82 -17.38 -3.58 1.02
N GLN A 83 -16.57 -3.47 -0.03
CA GLN A 83 -15.33 -2.69 0.01
C GLN A 83 -15.60 -1.20 0.32
N ILE A 84 -16.63 -0.62 -0.28
CA ILE A 84 -17.08 0.73 0.04
C ILE A 84 -17.52 0.82 1.50
N LYS A 85 -18.42 -0.06 1.96
CA LYS A 85 -19.03 0.06 3.29
C LYS A 85 -18.15 -0.39 4.45
N LYS A 86 -17.11 -1.20 4.20
CA LYS A 86 -16.38 -1.92 5.25
C LYS A 86 -14.87 -1.84 5.16
N ILE A 87 -14.31 -1.51 4.00
CA ILE A 87 -12.85 -1.47 3.81
C ILE A 87 -12.39 -0.02 3.69
N HIS A 88 -12.67 0.62 2.56
CA HIS A 88 -12.03 1.87 2.22
C HIS A 88 -13.01 3.04 2.06
N GLY A 89 -14.34 2.88 2.03
CA GLY A 89 -15.22 4.06 2.07
C GLY A 89 -15.17 5.01 0.87
N LEU A 90 -14.50 4.64 -0.22
CA LEU A 90 -14.41 5.50 -1.40
C LEU A 90 -15.66 5.30 -2.25
N PRO A 91 -16.30 6.36 -2.74
CA PRO A 91 -17.42 6.22 -3.67
C PRO A 91 -16.91 5.85 -5.06
N MET A 92 -17.74 5.12 -5.82
CA MET A 92 -17.50 4.95 -7.26
C MET A 92 -17.73 6.29 -7.96
N VAL A 93 -16.81 6.66 -8.85
CA VAL A 93 -16.90 7.90 -9.63
C VAL A 93 -16.82 7.52 -11.10
N HIS A 94 -17.93 7.73 -11.80
CA HIS A 94 -18.12 7.34 -13.21
C HIS A 94 -18.03 8.50 -14.18
N SER A 95 -17.82 9.73 -13.69
CA SER A 95 -17.68 10.92 -14.53
C SER A 95 -16.26 11.50 -14.45
N ARG A 96 -15.68 11.81 -15.62
CA ARG A 96 -14.41 12.56 -15.73
C ARG A 96 -14.57 14.06 -15.44
N LEU A 97 -15.80 14.51 -15.16
CA LEU A 97 -16.08 15.93 -14.93
C LEU A 97 -15.53 16.44 -13.59
N THR A 98 -15.01 15.54 -12.74
CA THR A 98 -14.35 15.92 -11.50
C THR A 98 -12.85 16.16 -11.79
N PRO A 99 -12.34 17.39 -11.66
CA PRO A 99 -10.99 17.76 -12.11
C PRO A 99 -9.86 17.01 -11.37
N ASP A 100 -10.13 16.48 -10.18
CA ASP A 100 -9.14 15.79 -9.35
C ASP A 100 -8.96 14.30 -9.71
N PHE A 101 -9.64 13.83 -10.76
CA PHE A 101 -9.70 12.42 -11.13
C PHE A 101 -8.96 12.16 -12.44
N TYR A 102 -8.00 11.25 -12.39
CA TYR A 102 -7.16 10.88 -13.52
C TYR A 102 -7.53 9.49 -14.01
N THR A 103 -7.38 9.21 -15.30
CA THR A 103 -7.33 7.81 -15.75
C THR A 103 -6.12 7.11 -15.17
N LEU A 104 -6.15 5.78 -15.04
CA LEU A 104 -5.00 5.01 -14.58
C LEU A 104 -3.72 5.34 -15.39
N LYS A 105 -3.85 5.52 -16.70
CA LYS A 105 -2.73 5.88 -17.58
C LYS A 105 -2.16 7.27 -17.22
N GLU A 106 -3.02 8.25 -16.97
CA GLU A 106 -2.60 9.61 -16.56
C GLU A 106 -1.98 9.59 -15.17
N SER A 107 -2.56 8.86 -14.21
CA SER A 107 -1.99 8.68 -12.87
C SER A 107 -0.61 8.05 -12.95
N MET A 108 -0.44 6.98 -13.73
CA MET A 108 0.87 6.34 -13.92
C MET A 108 1.88 7.28 -14.58
N ALA A 109 1.48 8.02 -15.62
CA ALA A 109 2.37 8.97 -16.28
C ALA A 109 2.84 10.08 -15.32
N PHE A 110 1.93 10.61 -14.51
CA PHE A 110 2.26 11.61 -13.49
C PHE A 110 3.16 11.02 -12.41
N LEU A 111 2.82 9.85 -11.87
CA LEU A 111 3.62 9.15 -10.86
C LEU A 111 5.05 8.96 -11.35
N THR A 112 5.23 8.41 -12.55
CA THR A 112 6.55 8.18 -13.14
C THR A 112 7.35 9.47 -13.28
N LYS A 113 6.72 10.54 -13.80
CA LYS A 113 7.41 11.78 -14.12
C LYS A 113 7.74 12.64 -12.90
N GLU A 114 6.81 12.75 -11.95
CA GLU A 114 6.87 13.74 -10.86
C GLU A 114 7.26 13.11 -9.52
N PHE A 115 6.94 11.84 -9.30
CA PHE A 115 7.08 11.19 -7.99
C PHE A 115 8.08 10.03 -7.94
N MET A 116 8.37 9.40 -9.07
CA MET A 116 9.23 8.21 -9.11
C MET A 116 10.63 8.50 -9.68
N ASP A 117 10.89 9.74 -10.07
CA ASP A 117 12.23 10.17 -10.44
C ASP A 117 13.21 9.95 -9.28
N GLY A 118 14.35 9.33 -9.59
CA GLY A 118 15.36 8.93 -8.61
C GLY A 118 15.00 7.75 -7.70
N ALA A 119 13.93 6.99 -7.97
CA ALA A 119 13.60 5.80 -7.18
C ALA A 119 14.62 4.65 -7.38
N ASP A 120 15.23 4.13 -6.31
CA ASP A 120 16.04 2.88 -6.33
C ASP A 120 15.16 1.66 -6.01
N LEU A 121 14.60 1.64 -4.80
CA LEU A 121 13.70 0.60 -4.34
C LEU A 121 12.39 1.21 -3.84
N VAL A 122 11.27 0.66 -4.31
CA VAL A 122 9.93 1.10 -3.92
C VAL A 122 9.26 0.03 -3.07
N ALA A 123 8.88 0.40 -1.86
CA ALA A 123 8.18 -0.46 -0.95
C ALA A 123 6.67 -0.41 -1.20
N TYR A 124 6.01 -1.53 -1.01
CA TYR A 124 4.57 -1.64 -0.87
C TYR A 124 4.28 -2.62 0.25
N LYS A 125 3.03 -2.69 0.71
CA LYS A 125 2.62 -3.72 1.66
C LYS A 125 1.37 -4.41 1.16
N GLY A 126 1.39 -5.74 1.19
CA GLY A 126 0.22 -6.55 0.85
C GLY A 126 0.30 -7.11 -0.57
N GLY A 127 -0.80 -6.97 -1.31
CA GLY A 127 -1.22 -7.91 -2.35
C GLY A 127 -0.63 -7.68 -3.74
N ASP A 128 -1.30 -8.32 -4.71
CA ASP A 128 -0.87 -8.33 -6.11
C ASP A 128 -1.08 -6.99 -6.82
N ILE A 129 -1.90 -6.08 -6.25
CA ILE A 129 -2.32 -4.83 -6.90
C ILE A 129 -1.12 -3.89 -7.05
N GLU A 130 -0.47 -3.56 -5.95
CA GLU A 130 0.69 -2.66 -5.89
C GLU A 130 1.85 -3.28 -6.67
N ARG A 131 2.09 -4.59 -6.49
CA ARG A 131 3.13 -5.33 -7.21
C ARG A 131 2.93 -5.25 -8.72
N ASN A 132 1.71 -5.49 -9.20
CA ASN A 132 1.40 -5.44 -10.63
C ASN A 132 1.51 -4.00 -11.18
N LEU A 133 1.07 -3.00 -10.41
CA LEU A 133 1.22 -1.59 -10.77
C LEU A 133 2.71 -1.23 -10.96
N LEU A 134 3.55 -1.55 -9.98
CA LEU A 134 5.00 -1.27 -10.02
C LEU A 134 5.71 -2.04 -11.14
N ASN A 135 5.34 -3.31 -11.37
CA ASN A 135 5.86 -4.11 -12.48
C ASN A 135 5.51 -3.49 -13.84
N ASN A 136 4.27 -3.00 -14.01
CA ASN A 136 3.84 -2.32 -15.23
C ASN A 136 4.57 -0.99 -15.44
N MET A 137 5.06 -0.36 -14.37
CA MET A 137 5.91 0.83 -14.42
C MET A 137 7.40 0.50 -14.60
N GLY A 138 7.79 -0.79 -14.66
CA GLY A 138 9.19 -1.21 -14.71
C GLY A 138 10.00 -0.82 -13.47
N THR A 139 9.32 -0.65 -12.33
CA THR A 139 9.93 -0.16 -11.08
C THR A 139 10.37 -1.32 -10.20
N ARG A 140 11.61 -1.26 -9.67
CA ARG A 140 12.10 -2.24 -8.71
C ARG A 140 11.37 -2.08 -7.37
N CYS A 141 10.80 -3.16 -6.86
CA CYS A 141 9.94 -3.09 -5.69
C CYS A 141 10.19 -4.19 -4.64
N ILE A 142 9.71 -3.97 -3.43
CA ILE A 142 9.75 -4.93 -2.32
C ILE A 142 8.45 -4.90 -1.50
N ASN A 143 7.94 -6.07 -1.11
CA ASN A 143 6.84 -6.17 -0.15
C ASN A 143 7.39 -6.04 1.28
N LEU A 144 6.94 -5.07 2.04
CA LEU A 144 7.36 -4.82 3.43
C LEU A 144 7.06 -5.99 4.39
N GLU A 145 6.15 -6.90 4.03
CA GLU A 145 5.92 -8.12 4.81
C GLU A 145 7.16 -9.01 4.90
N VAL A 146 8.03 -9.01 3.88
CA VAL A 146 9.30 -9.76 3.93
C VAL A 146 10.28 -9.16 4.92
N LEU A 147 10.12 -7.88 5.27
CA LEU A 147 10.89 -7.20 6.30
C LEU A 147 10.22 -7.30 7.68
N GLY A 148 9.09 -8.01 7.80
CA GLY A 148 8.36 -8.18 9.05
C GLY A 148 7.41 -7.02 9.38
N CYS A 149 7.02 -6.20 8.41
CA CYS A 149 6.13 -5.05 8.65
C CYS A 149 4.76 -5.49 9.22
N PRO A 150 4.38 -4.98 10.41
CA PRO A 150 3.08 -5.22 11.03
C PRO A 150 1.90 -4.77 10.16
N LYS A 151 0.69 -5.25 10.45
CA LYS A 151 -0.52 -4.78 9.77
C LYS A 151 -0.80 -3.32 10.11
N TYR A 152 -1.50 -2.62 9.23
CA TYR A 152 -1.84 -1.20 9.44
C TYR A 152 -2.48 -0.91 10.81
N VAL A 153 -3.41 -1.76 11.27
CA VAL A 153 -4.06 -1.63 12.58
C VAL A 153 -3.07 -1.72 13.76
N ASP A 154 -2.02 -2.53 13.61
CA ASP A 154 -0.97 -2.65 14.62
C ASP A 154 -0.06 -1.41 14.59
N LEU A 155 0.27 -0.92 13.40
CA LEU A 155 1.05 0.32 13.21
C LEU A 155 0.33 1.54 13.80
N LEU A 156 -1.00 1.63 13.67
CA LEU A 156 -1.81 2.65 14.31
C LEU A 156 -1.68 2.63 15.85
N THR A 157 -1.55 1.43 16.42
CA THR A 157 -1.35 1.28 17.87
C THR A 157 0.06 1.68 18.28
N MET A 158 1.07 1.37 17.45
CA MET A 158 2.48 1.67 17.71
C MET A 158 2.83 3.15 17.54
N TYR A 159 2.27 3.82 16.53
CA TYR A 159 2.66 5.18 16.14
C TYR A 159 1.55 6.22 16.35
N GLY A 160 0.35 5.79 16.73
CA GLY A 160 -0.82 6.64 16.90
C GLY A 160 -1.59 6.89 15.60
N GLN A 161 -2.82 7.38 15.75
CA GLN A 161 -3.65 7.81 14.61
C GLN A 161 -3.24 9.19 14.11
N THR A 162 -3.19 9.35 12.79
CA THR A 162 -3.05 10.66 12.14
C THR A 162 -4.43 11.27 11.92
N GLN A 163 -4.57 12.58 12.19
CA GLN A 163 -5.80 13.33 11.89
C GLN A 163 -5.94 13.71 10.40
N GLU A 164 -5.00 13.29 9.57
CA GLU A 164 -5.12 13.51 8.14
C GLU A 164 -6.34 12.73 7.61
N CYS A 165 -6.93 13.17 6.52
CA CYS A 165 -7.96 12.42 5.82
C CYS A 165 -7.81 12.82 4.36
N CYS A 166 -7.89 11.88 3.42
CA CYS A 166 -7.84 12.24 2.00
C CYS A 166 -9.10 13.00 1.55
N GLN A 167 -10.09 13.19 2.44
CA GLN A 167 -11.37 13.90 2.23
C GLN A 167 -12.34 13.20 1.26
N TYR A 168 -11.91 12.13 0.58
CA TYR A 168 -12.75 11.37 -0.36
C TYR A 168 -13.49 10.19 0.28
N HIS A 169 -13.12 9.79 1.50
CA HIS A 169 -13.79 8.72 2.22
C HIS A 169 -15.13 9.19 2.79
N ILE A 170 -16.17 8.38 2.63
CA ILE A 170 -17.51 8.67 3.16
C ILE A 170 -17.60 8.54 4.70
N ALA A 171 -16.55 8.02 5.36
CA ALA A 171 -16.38 8.08 6.82
C ALA A 171 -14.89 8.02 7.22
N ALA A 172 -14.56 8.43 8.45
CA ALA A 172 -13.18 8.57 8.92
C ALA A 172 -12.48 7.26 9.35
N ASN A 173 -13.22 6.16 9.54
CA ASN A 173 -12.69 4.89 10.08
C ASN A 173 -12.25 3.88 9.02
N TYR A 174 -12.04 4.32 7.78
CA TYR A 174 -11.71 3.45 6.66
C TYR A 174 -10.21 3.42 6.35
N HIS A 175 -9.79 2.36 5.67
CA HIS A 175 -8.46 2.32 5.04
C HIS A 175 -8.31 3.51 4.08
N CYS A 176 -7.18 4.17 4.20
CA CYS A 176 -6.82 5.35 3.42
C CYS A 176 -5.38 5.15 2.99
N SER A 177 -5.15 4.96 1.69
CA SER A 177 -3.81 4.66 1.19
C SER A 177 -2.79 5.75 1.58
N LYS A 178 -3.24 7.00 1.70
CA LYS A 178 -2.42 8.12 2.20
C LYS A 178 -1.91 7.88 3.62
N HIS A 179 -2.73 7.34 4.51
CA HIS A 179 -2.31 6.99 5.86
C HIS A 179 -1.40 5.78 5.88
N GLU A 180 -1.74 4.77 5.09
CA GLU A 180 -1.00 3.53 5.05
C GLU A 180 0.45 3.77 4.61
N VAL A 181 0.68 4.52 3.51
CA VAL A 181 2.06 4.84 3.07
C VAL A 181 2.88 5.58 4.13
N LYS A 182 2.25 6.47 4.91
CA LYS A 182 2.91 7.20 6.00
C LYS A 182 3.26 6.27 7.16
N MET A 183 2.35 5.37 7.55
CA MET A 183 2.62 4.38 8.60
C MET A 183 3.70 3.38 8.20
N PHE A 184 3.69 2.95 6.93
CA PHE A 184 4.73 2.10 6.37
C PHE A 184 6.09 2.81 6.28
N ALA A 185 6.12 4.11 5.95
CA ALA A 185 7.33 4.92 6.05
C ALA A 185 7.86 5.01 7.49
N ASN A 186 6.97 5.20 8.47
CA ASN A 186 7.34 5.16 9.90
C ASN A 186 7.96 3.82 10.30
N TYR A 187 7.41 2.71 9.81
CA TYR A 187 8.01 1.40 10.01
C TYR A 187 9.41 1.31 9.40
N ILE A 188 9.60 1.78 8.17
CA ILE A 188 10.92 1.82 7.52
C ILE A 188 11.91 2.65 8.35
N TYR A 189 11.53 3.83 8.82
CA TYR A 189 12.40 4.63 9.69
C TYR A 189 12.78 3.88 10.96
N SER A 190 11.84 3.15 11.58
CA SER A 190 12.12 2.37 12.79
C SER A 190 13.14 1.25 12.59
N LEU A 191 13.29 0.76 11.35
CA LEU A 191 14.34 -0.19 11.01
C LEU A 191 15.71 0.48 10.93
N LEU A 192 15.78 1.78 10.64
CA LEU A 192 17.04 2.49 10.39
C LEU A 192 17.71 3.05 11.65
N VAL A 193 16.93 3.26 12.72
CA VAL A 193 17.45 3.59 14.06
C VAL A 193 17.94 2.36 14.81
#